data_AF-A0A2P5DAC3-F1
#
_entry.id   AF-A0A2P5DAC3-F1
#
_cell.length_a   1.000
_cell.length_b   1.000
_cell.length_c   1.000
_cell.angle_alpha   90.00
_cell.angle_beta   90.00
_cell.angle_gamma   90.00
#
_symmetry.space_group_name_H-M   'P 1'
#
loop_
_entity.id
_entity.type
_entity.pdbx_description
1 polymer ?
#
loop_
_entity_poly.entity_id
_entity_poly.type
_entity_poly.pdbx_seq_one_letter_code
_entity_poly.pdbx_strand_id
1 'polypeptide(L)'
;MRQLPPAHYLLKIDGYSFLSNTAEKYVSDVFEAEGYKWRLSFHPNGDKKKNVENYISLYLVIAEVDTLPPCWGVNVNFKLFVYDQIKDRYLTVQDADGAVKRFYAMKTEWGFEKLLSLESFKDPANGYLVNDSCVFGMEVFVIRNTGNWESVSLLNPPLMTNPTFRWEIREFSKLDRESYQSQAVVTLCPKGFHSQKNKSLSIYVRPSTNAFPNKAAFYVVSRVRVLDEVNGKHAERAVGGWYDFTTANSFAHYADFMSLEDLHKSSNAYILRDTLILEVDILIGSQTKVFHKKQSKPTCPLFQFDHKKVLSHQ
;
A
#
# COMPACT_ATOMS: atom_id res chain seq x y z
N MET A 1 -21.09 -12.08 -17.96
CA MET A 1 -21.68 -13.08 -17.06
C MET A 1 -20.58 -13.67 -16.20
N ARG A 2 -20.76 -13.71 -14.88
CA ARG A 2 -19.82 -14.24 -13.87
C ARG A 2 -20.24 -15.67 -13.47
N GLN A 3 -19.31 -16.59 -13.23
CA GLN A 3 -19.63 -17.94 -12.74
C GLN A 3 -19.74 -18.01 -11.21
N LEU A 4 -18.84 -17.34 -10.50
CA LEU A 4 -18.83 -17.39 -9.04
C LEU A 4 -20.03 -16.66 -8.43
N PRO A 5 -20.62 -17.18 -7.34
CA PRO A 5 -21.68 -16.48 -6.63
C PRO A 5 -21.18 -15.14 -6.05
N PRO A 6 -22.09 -14.18 -5.83
CA PRO A 6 -21.80 -12.92 -5.13
C PRO A 6 -21.32 -13.17 -3.70
N ALA A 7 -20.35 -12.38 -3.24
CA ALA A 7 -19.67 -12.62 -1.96
C ALA A 7 -20.52 -12.34 -0.70
N HIS A 8 -21.50 -11.42 -0.77
CA HIS A 8 -22.10 -10.86 0.44
C HIS A 8 -23.53 -11.34 0.72
N TYR A 9 -24.39 -11.38 -0.31
CA TYR A 9 -25.79 -11.75 -0.08
C TYR A 9 -26.46 -12.31 -1.34
N LEU A 10 -27.36 -13.28 -1.14
CA LEU A 10 -28.25 -13.84 -2.14
C LEU A 10 -29.69 -13.77 -1.62
N LEU A 11 -30.60 -13.32 -2.48
CA LEU A 11 -32.04 -13.30 -2.25
C LEU A 11 -32.71 -14.19 -3.27
N LYS A 12 -33.27 -15.31 -2.81
CA LYS A 12 -34.15 -16.15 -3.61
C LYS A 12 -35.60 -15.77 -3.34
N ILE A 13 -36.36 -15.55 -4.41
CA ILE A 13 -37.81 -15.38 -4.36
C ILE A 13 -38.42 -16.64 -4.94
N ASP A 14 -39.13 -17.39 -4.11
CA ASP A 14 -40.01 -18.48 -4.54
C ASP A 14 -41.45 -17.92 -4.60
N GLY A 15 -42.13 -18.08 -5.74
CA GLY A 15 -43.47 -17.53 -5.94
C GLY A 15 -43.49 -16.11 -6.52
N TYR A 16 -42.62 -15.81 -7.50
CA TYR A 16 -42.53 -14.48 -8.11
C TYR A 16 -43.88 -13.98 -8.63
N SER A 17 -44.65 -14.83 -9.29
CA SER A 17 -45.95 -14.46 -9.86
C SER A 17 -46.91 -13.98 -8.77
N PHE A 18 -46.97 -14.67 -7.64
CA PHE A 18 -47.78 -14.25 -6.49
C PHE A 18 -47.28 -12.92 -5.91
N LEU A 19 -45.97 -12.78 -5.67
CA LEU A 19 -45.39 -11.55 -5.14
C LEU A 19 -45.67 -10.35 -6.06
N SER A 20 -45.47 -10.53 -7.36
CA SER A 20 -45.64 -9.47 -8.37
C SER A 20 -47.08 -8.95 -8.47
N ASN A 21 -48.06 -9.81 -8.20
CA ASN A 21 -49.49 -9.45 -8.25
C ASN A 21 -50.02 -8.88 -6.92
N THR A 22 -49.34 -9.13 -5.80
CA THR A 22 -49.84 -8.78 -4.46
C THR A 22 -49.11 -7.61 -3.82
N ALA A 23 -47.82 -7.42 -4.11
CA ALA A 23 -47.00 -6.40 -3.47
C ALA A 23 -46.26 -5.54 -4.50
N GLU A 24 -46.15 -4.24 -4.21
CA GLU A 24 -45.36 -3.32 -5.04
C GLU A 24 -43.86 -3.55 -4.92
N LYS A 25 -43.43 -4.02 -3.75
CA LYS A 25 -42.04 -4.36 -3.47
C LYS A 25 -41.92 -5.38 -2.35
N TYR A 26 -40.79 -6.07 -2.33
CA TYR A 26 -40.30 -6.87 -1.23
C TYR A 26 -39.03 -6.23 -0.66
N VAL A 27 -38.87 -6.25 0.66
CA VAL A 27 -37.65 -5.80 1.33
C VAL A 27 -37.07 -7.00 2.08
N SER A 28 -35.80 -7.32 1.81
CA SER A 28 -35.13 -8.44 2.45
C SER A 28 -34.93 -8.23 3.96
N ASP A 29 -34.55 -9.30 4.62
CA ASP A 29 -33.96 -9.20 5.96
C ASP A 29 -32.62 -8.44 5.91
N VAL A 30 -32.15 -8.05 7.09
CA VAL A 30 -30.88 -7.37 7.28
C VAL A 30 -29.73 -8.36 7.08
N PHE A 31 -28.74 -7.95 6.30
CA PHE A 31 -27.46 -8.64 6.20
C PHE A 31 -26.30 -7.69 6.49
N GLU A 32 -25.21 -8.22 7.02
CA GLU A 32 -24.02 -7.45 7.35
C GLU A 32 -22.94 -7.61 6.27
N ALA A 33 -22.39 -6.49 5.82
CA ALA A 33 -21.24 -6.46 4.91
C ALA A 33 -20.42 -5.21 5.16
N GLU A 34 -19.09 -5.34 5.12
CA GLU A 34 -18.14 -4.23 5.25
C GLU A 34 -18.31 -3.41 6.57
N GLY A 35 -18.85 -4.04 7.62
CA GLY A 35 -19.10 -3.42 8.93
C GLY A 35 -20.33 -2.52 8.98
N TYR A 36 -21.27 -2.68 8.04
CA TYR A 36 -22.57 -2.01 8.03
C TYR A 36 -23.68 -3.01 7.75
N LYS A 37 -24.89 -2.63 8.12
CA LYS A 37 -26.11 -3.42 7.93
C LYS A 37 -26.88 -2.93 6.71
N TRP A 38 -27.34 -3.86 5.90
CA TRP A 38 -27.91 -3.60 4.58
C TRP A 38 -29.21 -4.40 4.38
N ARG A 39 -30.03 -3.94 3.43
CA ARG A 39 -31.20 -4.67 2.89
C ARG A 39 -31.25 -4.53 1.38
N LEU A 40 -31.90 -5.48 0.72
CA LEU A 40 -32.34 -5.37 -0.66
C LEU A 40 -33.79 -4.90 -0.72
N SER A 41 -34.07 -3.88 -1.55
CA SER A 41 -35.43 -3.48 -1.93
C SER A 41 -35.69 -3.93 -3.37
N PHE A 42 -36.52 -4.95 -3.54
CA PHE A 42 -36.85 -5.57 -4.82
C PHE A 42 -38.25 -5.15 -5.28
N HIS A 43 -38.35 -4.60 -6.49
CA HIS A 43 -39.61 -4.18 -7.09
C HIS A 43 -39.89 -5.04 -8.33
N PRO A 44 -40.81 -6.01 -8.24
CA PRO A 44 -41.01 -7.03 -9.27
C PRO A 44 -41.63 -6.51 -10.57
N ASN A 45 -42.25 -5.32 -10.56
CA ASN A 45 -42.87 -4.69 -11.74
C ASN A 45 -42.40 -3.24 -11.98
N GLY A 46 -41.36 -2.80 -11.27
CA GLY A 46 -40.80 -1.46 -11.34
C GLY A 46 -41.11 -0.60 -10.12
N ASP A 47 -40.28 0.40 -9.88
CA ASP A 47 -40.51 1.39 -8.82
C ASP A 47 -41.51 2.46 -9.26
N LYS A 48 -42.79 2.23 -8.93
CA LYS A 48 -43.88 3.17 -9.19
C LYS A 48 -43.65 4.56 -8.61
N LYS A 49 -42.95 4.69 -7.47
CA LYS A 49 -42.66 6.01 -6.87
C LYS A 49 -41.75 6.86 -7.76
N LYS A 50 -41.06 6.21 -8.70
CA LYS A 50 -40.18 6.84 -9.68
C LYS A 50 -40.73 6.76 -11.10
N ASN A 51 -42.01 6.43 -11.26
CA ASN A 51 -42.68 6.24 -12.55
C ASN A 51 -41.97 5.22 -13.45
N VAL A 52 -41.48 4.13 -12.85
CA VAL A 52 -40.84 3.02 -13.56
C VAL A 52 -41.79 1.84 -13.64
N GLU A 53 -42.01 1.36 -14.86
CA GLU A 53 -42.88 0.20 -15.16
C GLU A 53 -42.18 -0.71 -16.16
N ASN A 54 -42.56 -1.99 -16.20
CA ASN A 54 -42.03 -2.99 -17.15
C ASN A 54 -40.55 -3.34 -16.99
N TYR A 55 -39.96 -3.01 -15.83
CA TYR A 55 -38.61 -3.43 -15.44
C TYR A 55 -38.63 -4.03 -14.04
N ILE A 56 -37.68 -4.92 -13.76
CA ILE A 56 -37.22 -5.18 -12.40
C ILE A 56 -36.42 -3.97 -11.92
N SER A 57 -36.77 -3.46 -10.74
CA SER A 57 -35.93 -2.50 -10.01
C SER A 57 -35.36 -3.16 -8.76
N LEU A 58 -34.09 -2.89 -8.45
CA LEU A 58 -33.42 -3.45 -7.29
C LEU A 58 -32.47 -2.43 -6.67
N TYR A 59 -32.56 -2.28 -5.35
CA TYR A 59 -31.80 -1.29 -4.60
C TYR A 59 -31.11 -1.89 -3.38
N LEU A 60 -29.91 -1.37 -3.09
CA LEU A 60 -29.22 -1.49 -1.82
C LEU A 60 -29.71 -0.40 -0.87
N VAL A 61 -30.14 -0.80 0.32
CA VAL A 61 -30.62 0.11 1.37
C VAL A 61 -29.74 -0.08 2.60
N ILE A 62 -29.20 0.99 3.18
CA ILE A 62 -28.53 0.90 4.48
C ILE A 62 -29.58 0.79 5.60
N ALA A 63 -29.40 -0.18 6.48
CA ALA A 63 -30.32 -0.51 7.56
C ALA A 63 -29.84 0.06 8.90
N GLU A 64 -30.75 0.06 9.88
CA GLU A 64 -30.48 0.46 11.27
C GLU A 64 -29.80 1.84 11.38
N VAL A 65 -30.25 2.81 10.56
CA VAL A 65 -29.66 4.15 10.49
C VAL A 65 -29.65 4.88 11.83
N ASP A 66 -30.56 4.54 12.74
CA ASP A 66 -30.66 5.10 14.10
C ASP A 66 -29.49 4.66 15.01
N THR A 67 -28.80 3.58 14.64
CA THR A 67 -27.60 3.10 15.35
C THR A 67 -26.32 3.79 14.87
N LEU A 68 -26.38 4.53 13.76
CA LEU A 68 -25.24 5.20 13.18
C LEU A 68 -24.98 6.55 13.88
N PRO A 69 -23.71 7.01 13.96
CA PRO A 69 -23.39 8.30 14.55
C PRO A 69 -24.12 9.46 13.86
N PRO A 70 -24.40 10.57 14.57
CA PRO A 70 -24.88 11.80 13.94
C PRO A 70 -23.98 12.21 12.77
N CYS A 71 -24.59 12.67 11.68
CA CYS A 71 -23.90 13.09 10.46
C CYS A 71 -23.05 11.99 9.79
N TRP A 72 -23.45 10.72 9.94
CA TRP A 72 -22.80 9.61 9.25
C TRP A 72 -22.82 9.77 7.72
N GLY A 73 -21.80 9.24 7.08
CA GLY A 73 -21.72 9.12 5.64
C GLY A 73 -20.85 7.93 5.26
N VAL A 74 -21.35 7.09 4.35
CA VAL A 74 -20.65 5.88 3.90
C VAL A 74 -20.53 5.94 2.38
N ASN A 75 -19.31 5.87 1.88
CA ASN A 75 -19.03 5.80 0.44
C ASN A 75 -18.91 4.33 0.05
N VAL A 76 -19.69 3.91 -0.95
CA VAL A 76 -19.84 2.50 -1.30
C VAL A 76 -19.75 2.32 -2.81
N ASN A 77 -18.99 1.32 -3.24
CA ASN A 77 -19.17 0.70 -4.53
C ASN A 77 -19.94 -0.61 -4.31
N PHE A 78 -20.94 -0.89 -5.13
CA PHE A 78 -21.68 -2.14 -5.01
C PHE A 78 -22.00 -2.72 -6.39
N LYS A 79 -22.26 -4.03 -6.41
CA LYS A 79 -22.65 -4.78 -7.60
C LYS A 79 -23.91 -5.56 -7.31
N LEU A 80 -24.85 -5.50 -8.24
CA LEU A 80 -26.06 -6.32 -8.23
C LEU A 80 -25.90 -7.49 -9.18
N PHE A 81 -26.56 -8.59 -8.86
CA PHE A 81 -26.49 -9.80 -9.67
C PHE A 81 -27.90 -10.37 -9.90
N VAL A 82 -28.12 -10.89 -11.11
CA VAL A 82 -29.29 -11.72 -11.45
C VAL A 82 -28.79 -13.08 -11.89
N TYR A 83 -29.30 -14.15 -11.30
CA TYR A 83 -28.85 -15.50 -11.58
C TYR A 83 -29.57 -16.08 -12.80
N ASP A 84 -28.81 -16.46 -13.83
CA ASP A 84 -29.25 -17.31 -14.94
C ASP A 84 -29.12 -18.76 -14.48
N GLN A 85 -30.26 -19.34 -14.08
CA GLN A 85 -30.38 -20.66 -13.48
C GLN A 85 -30.15 -21.79 -14.51
N ILE A 86 -30.18 -21.50 -15.81
CA ILE A 86 -29.96 -22.47 -16.88
C ILE A 86 -28.47 -22.58 -17.18
N LYS A 87 -27.78 -21.43 -17.26
CA LYS A 87 -26.36 -21.38 -17.61
C LYS A 87 -25.44 -21.41 -16.39
N ASP A 88 -26.00 -21.46 -15.18
CA ASP A 88 -25.27 -21.43 -13.89
C ASP A 88 -24.29 -20.24 -13.83
N ARG A 89 -24.81 -19.05 -14.12
CA ARG A 89 -24.02 -17.81 -14.17
C ARG A 89 -24.84 -16.61 -13.73
N TYR A 90 -24.14 -15.54 -13.37
CA TYR A 90 -24.73 -14.30 -12.91
C TYR A 90 -24.54 -13.17 -13.94
N LEU A 91 -25.63 -12.49 -14.25
CA LEU A 91 -25.60 -11.17 -14.87
C LEU A 91 -25.14 -10.18 -13.80
N THR A 92 -24.00 -9.52 -14.03
CA THR A 92 -23.48 -8.48 -13.14
C THR A 92 -23.97 -7.12 -13.62
N VAL A 93 -24.58 -6.35 -12.72
CA VAL A 93 -25.06 -4.98 -12.96
C VAL A 93 -24.34 -4.04 -11.97
N GLN A 94 -23.62 -3.06 -12.51
CA GLN A 94 -22.85 -2.07 -11.77
C GLN A 94 -22.75 -0.79 -12.61
N ASP A 95 -22.45 0.36 -12.00
CA ASP A 95 -22.17 1.58 -12.75
C ASP A 95 -20.91 1.39 -13.62
N ALA A 96 -20.96 1.87 -14.88
CA ALA A 96 -19.91 1.65 -15.88
C ALA A 96 -18.52 2.13 -15.43
N ASP A 97 -18.46 3.25 -14.69
CA ASP A 97 -17.22 3.86 -14.22
C ASP A 97 -16.84 3.45 -12.78
N GLY A 98 -17.52 2.45 -12.21
CA GLY A 98 -17.33 2.09 -10.80
C GLY A 98 -17.74 3.20 -9.83
N ALA A 99 -18.73 4.02 -10.23
CA ALA A 99 -19.16 5.20 -9.50
C ALA A 99 -19.43 4.92 -8.02
N VAL A 100 -18.85 5.75 -7.16
CA VAL A 100 -19.00 5.65 -5.71
C VAL A 100 -20.33 6.29 -5.31
N LYS A 101 -21.17 5.53 -4.61
CA LYS A 101 -22.43 6.04 -4.05
C LYS A 101 -22.25 6.41 -2.60
N ARG A 102 -22.67 7.63 -2.25
CA ARG A 102 -22.65 8.10 -0.87
C ARG A 102 -23.99 7.86 -0.21
N PHE A 103 -24.00 7.02 0.82
CA PHE A 103 -25.11 6.84 1.74
C PHE A 103 -24.98 7.85 2.88
N TYR A 104 -26.06 8.53 3.23
CA TYR A 104 -26.15 9.46 4.37
C TYR A 104 -27.63 9.65 4.77
N ALA A 105 -27.89 10.43 5.81
CA ALA A 105 -29.23 10.58 6.39
C ALA A 105 -30.36 10.88 5.38
N MET A 106 -30.10 11.68 4.34
CA MET A 106 -31.12 12.01 3.31
C MET A 106 -31.08 11.11 2.08
N LYS A 107 -30.12 10.19 1.99
CA LYS A 107 -29.95 9.27 0.87
C LYS A 107 -29.47 7.92 1.38
N THR A 108 -30.41 7.08 1.78
CA THR A 108 -30.17 5.75 2.37
C THR A 108 -30.28 4.61 1.37
N GLU A 109 -30.61 4.91 0.11
CA GLU A 109 -30.89 3.92 -0.93
C GLU A 109 -30.23 4.30 -2.27
N TRP A 110 -29.57 3.31 -2.88
CA TRP A 110 -28.98 3.37 -4.22
C TRP A 110 -29.21 2.06 -4.97
N GLY A 111 -29.38 2.11 -6.27
CA GLY A 111 -29.66 0.92 -7.08
C GLY A 111 -30.00 1.26 -8.51
N PHE A 112 -30.63 0.31 -9.19
CA PHE A 112 -30.96 0.43 -10.60
C PHE A 112 -32.47 0.37 -10.76
N GLU A 113 -33.02 1.48 -11.26
CA GLU A 113 -34.44 1.63 -11.52
C GLU A 113 -34.88 0.71 -12.67
N LYS A 114 -34.05 0.60 -13.71
CA LYS A 114 -34.26 -0.30 -14.85
C LYS A 114 -33.15 -1.35 -14.89
N LEU A 115 -33.12 -2.23 -13.90
CA LEU A 115 -32.07 -3.25 -13.78
C LEU A 115 -32.16 -4.28 -14.92
N LEU A 116 -33.35 -4.81 -15.16
CA LEU A 116 -33.63 -5.81 -16.20
C LEU A 116 -35.07 -5.64 -16.68
N SER A 117 -35.32 -5.67 -17.99
CA SER A 117 -36.68 -5.58 -18.51
C SER A 117 -37.50 -6.81 -18.09
N LEU A 118 -38.80 -6.65 -17.87
CA LEU A 118 -39.67 -7.78 -17.57
C LEU A 118 -39.75 -8.77 -18.74
N GLU A 119 -39.64 -8.28 -19.97
CA GLU A 119 -39.56 -9.12 -21.16
C GLU A 119 -38.36 -10.07 -21.07
N SER A 120 -37.15 -9.55 -20.88
CA SER A 120 -35.94 -10.38 -20.76
C SER A 120 -35.94 -11.24 -19.50
N PHE A 121 -36.50 -10.74 -18.39
CA PHE A 121 -36.60 -11.48 -17.14
C PHE A 121 -37.55 -12.69 -17.24
N LYS A 122 -38.69 -12.53 -17.92
CA LYS A 122 -39.72 -13.58 -18.07
C LYS A 122 -39.47 -14.51 -19.25
N ASP A 123 -38.59 -14.14 -20.18
CA ASP A 123 -38.17 -15.01 -21.29
C ASP A 123 -37.47 -16.27 -20.74
N PRO A 124 -38.06 -17.47 -20.93
CA PRO A 124 -37.48 -18.72 -20.43
C PRO A 124 -36.08 -19.01 -20.96
N ALA A 125 -35.71 -18.50 -22.14
CA ALA A 125 -34.38 -18.71 -22.73
C ALA A 125 -33.24 -18.00 -21.95
N ASN A 126 -33.59 -16.98 -21.16
CA ASN A 126 -32.64 -16.23 -20.36
C ASN A 126 -32.39 -16.83 -18.96
N GLY A 127 -33.26 -17.72 -18.49
CA GLY A 127 -33.05 -18.50 -17.26
C GLY A 127 -33.15 -17.70 -15.95
N TYR A 128 -33.61 -16.44 -15.97
CA TYR A 128 -33.71 -15.61 -14.77
C TYR A 128 -34.90 -15.96 -13.88
N LEU A 129 -36.01 -16.38 -14.48
CA LEU A 129 -37.21 -16.87 -13.80
C LEU A 129 -37.46 -18.33 -14.22
N VAL A 130 -37.26 -19.28 -13.30
CA VAL A 130 -37.42 -20.72 -13.54
C VAL A 130 -38.30 -21.28 -12.42
N ASN A 131 -39.36 -22.02 -12.78
CA ASN A 131 -40.32 -22.60 -11.83
C ASN A 131 -40.88 -21.57 -10.83
N ASP A 132 -41.25 -20.38 -11.34
CA ASP A 132 -41.73 -19.24 -10.55
C ASP A 132 -40.75 -18.76 -9.45
N SER A 133 -39.46 -19.08 -9.62
CA SER A 133 -38.37 -18.73 -8.72
C SER A 133 -37.29 -17.92 -9.43
N CYS A 134 -36.78 -16.89 -8.75
CA CYS A 134 -35.64 -16.09 -9.21
C CYS A 134 -34.66 -15.81 -8.08
N VAL A 135 -33.39 -15.56 -8.44
CA VAL A 135 -32.34 -15.28 -7.46
C VAL A 135 -31.58 -14.01 -7.84
N PHE A 136 -31.49 -13.09 -6.88
CA PHE A 136 -30.69 -11.88 -6.94
C PHE A 136 -29.50 -11.98 -5.99
N GLY A 137 -28.45 -11.22 -6.25
CA GLY A 137 -27.34 -11.11 -5.31
C GLY A 137 -26.69 -9.75 -5.27
N MET A 138 -25.81 -9.59 -4.30
CA MET A 138 -25.18 -8.33 -3.94
C MET A 138 -23.71 -8.51 -3.55
N GLU A 139 -22.89 -7.54 -3.95
CA GLU A 139 -21.61 -7.28 -3.31
C GLU A 139 -21.51 -5.81 -2.92
N VAL A 140 -21.05 -5.53 -1.69
CA VAL A 140 -20.88 -4.19 -1.14
C VAL A 140 -19.41 -3.99 -0.79
N PHE A 141 -18.84 -2.85 -1.18
CA PHE A 141 -17.45 -2.49 -0.88
C PHE A 141 -17.40 -1.07 -0.32
N VAL A 142 -17.04 -0.93 0.96
CA VAL A 142 -17.00 0.39 1.62
C VAL A 142 -15.64 1.04 1.38
N ILE A 143 -15.65 2.23 0.80
CA ILE A 143 -14.44 3.00 0.54
C ILE A 143 -14.07 3.79 1.78
N ARG A 144 -13.02 3.31 2.46
CA ARG A 144 -12.44 3.94 3.65
C ARG A 144 -11.18 4.70 3.24
N ASN A 145 -11.15 6.02 3.47
CA ASN A 145 -9.90 6.75 3.43
C ASN A 145 -9.15 6.46 4.74
N THR A 146 -8.18 5.55 4.69
CA THR A 146 -7.34 5.21 5.84
C THR A 146 -6.32 6.31 6.14
N GLY A 147 -6.11 7.27 5.23
CA GLY A 147 -5.19 8.38 5.41
C GLY A 147 -3.74 7.94 5.63
N ASN A 148 -3.39 6.73 5.18
CA ASN A 148 -2.04 6.22 5.23
C ASN A 148 -1.23 6.85 4.10
N TRP A 149 -0.16 7.54 4.45
CA TRP A 149 0.78 8.09 3.49
C TRP A 149 2.18 8.17 4.10
N GLU A 150 3.19 8.22 3.26
CA GLU A 150 4.58 8.40 3.66
C GLU A 150 5.23 9.52 2.86
N SER A 151 6.27 10.12 3.44
CA SER A 151 7.12 11.08 2.77
C SER A 151 8.57 10.65 2.92
N VAL A 152 9.28 10.57 1.79
CA VAL A 152 10.72 10.35 1.75
C VAL A 152 11.39 11.67 1.36
N SER A 153 12.34 12.12 2.18
CA SER A 153 13.14 13.31 1.92
C SER A 153 14.61 12.92 1.83
N LEU A 154 15.30 13.38 0.78
CA LEU A 154 16.76 13.27 0.68
C LEU A 154 17.39 14.47 1.39
N LEU A 155 18.19 14.18 2.41
CA LEU A 155 18.85 15.18 3.23
C LEU A 155 20.33 15.28 2.82
N ASN A 156 20.82 16.51 2.68
CA ASN A 156 22.24 16.79 2.52
C ASN A 156 22.95 16.81 3.90
N PRO A 157 24.30 16.71 3.93
CA PRO A 157 25.08 16.56 5.18
C PRO A 157 24.84 17.62 6.27
N PRO A 158 24.52 18.90 5.96
CA PRO A 158 24.23 19.90 7.00
C PRO A 158 23.05 19.56 7.91
N LEU A 159 22.23 18.57 7.54
CA LEU A 159 21.06 18.11 8.28
C LEU A 159 21.30 16.79 9.02
N MET A 160 22.51 16.24 8.98
CA MET A 160 22.90 14.98 9.63
C MET A 160 23.86 15.22 10.79
N THR A 161 23.58 14.66 11.97
CA THR A 161 24.50 14.67 13.12
C THR A 161 25.65 13.68 12.89
N ASN A 162 26.90 14.15 12.97
CA ASN A 162 28.15 13.37 12.79
C ASN A 162 28.21 12.55 11.48
N PRO A 163 28.35 13.21 10.31
CA PRO A 163 28.34 12.53 9.01
C PRO A 163 29.60 11.69 8.75
N THR A 164 30.67 11.87 9.53
CA THR A 164 31.96 11.21 9.31
C THR A 164 32.26 10.19 10.40
N PHE A 165 32.58 8.97 9.97
CA PHE A 165 33.03 7.89 10.83
C PHE A 165 34.49 7.55 10.52
N ARG A 166 35.36 7.52 11.54
CA ARG A 166 36.77 7.14 11.42
C ARG A 166 37.02 5.82 12.17
N TRP A 167 37.67 4.87 11.51
CA TRP A 167 38.06 3.58 12.08
C TRP A 167 39.57 3.37 11.95
N GLU A 168 40.24 3.28 13.09
CA GLU A 168 41.67 2.97 13.19
C GLU A 168 41.84 1.47 13.47
N ILE A 169 42.51 0.77 12.56
CA ILE A 169 42.69 -0.67 12.60
C ILE A 169 44.17 -0.95 12.84
N ARG A 170 44.49 -1.20 14.11
CA ARG A 170 45.85 -1.51 14.56
C ARG A 170 46.18 -2.98 14.37
N GLU A 171 47.47 -3.29 14.31
CA GLU A 171 47.98 -4.64 14.08
C GLU A 171 47.40 -5.26 12.80
N PHE A 172 47.28 -4.46 11.73
CA PHE A 172 46.62 -4.83 10.48
C PHE A 172 47.21 -6.11 9.86
N SER A 173 48.52 -6.30 10.00
CA SER A 173 49.23 -7.50 9.56
C SER A 173 48.74 -8.80 10.21
N LYS A 174 48.15 -8.72 11.41
CA LYS A 174 47.63 -9.88 12.16
C LYS A 174 46.19 -10.23 11.81
N LEU A 175 45.55 -9.49 10.91
CA LEU A 175 44.19 -9.79 10.48
C LEU A 175 44.16 -11.04 9.60
N ASP A 176 43.60 -12.12 10.15
CA ASP A 176 43.54 -13.46 9.58
C ASP A 176 42.13 -13.89 9.14
N ARG A 177 41.08 -13.24 9.65
CA ARG A 177 39.68 -13.51 9.29
C ARG A 177 39.33 -12.93 7.93
N GLU A 178 38.28 -13.46 7.33
CA GLU A 178 37.77 -12.99 6.04
C GLU A 178 37.21 -11.57 6.12
N SER A 179 36.52 -11.21 7.21
CA SER A 179 35.95 -9.89 7.40
C SER A 179 35.96 -9.41 8.85
N TYR A 180 35.97 -8.09 9.02
CA TYR A 180 35.95 -7.37 10.29
C TYR A 180 34.89 -6.27 10.22
N GLN A 181 34.15 -6.05 11.31
CA GLN A 181 33.07 -5.07 11.36
C GLN A 181 33.35 -3.98 12.39
N SER A 182 33.03 -2.74 12.02
CA SER A 182 33.13 -1.57 12.89
C SER A 182 31.86 -1.33 13.69
N GLN A 183 31.92 -0.45 14.69
CA GLN A 183 30.75 -0.02 15.48
C GLN A 183 29.73 0.77 14.65
N ALA A 184 30.16 1.44 13.57
CA ALA A 184 29.29 2.16 12.63
C ALA A 184 28.92 1.33 11.38
N VAL A 185 29.12 0.01 11.44
CA VAL A 185 28.60 -0.98 10.47
C VAL A 185 29.30 -0.93 9.09
N VAL A 186 30.57 -0.51 9.10
CA VAL A 186 31.51 -0.75 7.98
C VAL A 186 32.07 -2.17 8.12
N THR A 187 32.05 -2.96 7.04
CA THR A 187 32.71 -4.27 6.97
C THR A 187 33.94 -4.17 6.07
N LEU A 188 35.09 -4.57 6.61
CA LEU A 188 36.36 -4.63 5.90
C LEU A 188 36.73 -6.08 5.62
N CYS A 189 37.11 -6.39 4.38
CA CYS A 189 37.76 -7.66 4.04
C CYS A 189 39.21 -7.37 3.64
N PRO A 190 40.18 -7.51 4.57
CA PRO A 190 41.57 -7.06 4.37
C PRO A 190 42.25 -7.67 3.16
N LYS A 191 41.91 -8.92 2.83
CA LYS A 191 42.45 -9.68 1.70
C LYS A 191 41.40 -9.88 0.59
N GLY A 192 40.37 -9.05 0.55
CA GLY A 192 39.31 -9.11 -0.46
C GLY A 192 38.25 -10.17 -0.23
N PHE A 193 37.13 -10.05 -0.94
CA PHE A 193 35.95 -10.92 -0.83
C PHE A 193 35.53 -11.52 -2.18
N HIS A 194 35.00 -12.74 -2.18
CA HIS A 194 34.61 -13.49 -3.38
C HIS A 194 35.64 -13.43 -4.52
N SER A 195 35.27 -12.84 -5.67
CA SER A 195 36.09 -12.77 -6.89
C SER A 195 37.35 -11.90 -6.74
N GLN A 196 37.42 -11.09 -5.67
CA GLN A 196 38.51 -10.17 -5.36
C GLN A 196 39.45 -10.69 -4.26
N LYS A 197 39.24 -11.92 -3.78
CA LYS A 197 40.09 -12.54 -2.78
C LYS A 197 41.57 -12.57 -3.24
N ASN A 198 42.45 -12.15 -2.35
CA ASN A 198 43.90 -11.94 -2.51
C ASN A 198 44.31 -10.97 -3.62
N LYS A 199 43.39 -10.17 -4.17
CA LYS A 199 43.69 -9.19 -5.23
C LYS A 199 43.54 -7.76 -4.73
N SER A 200 42.46 -7.50 -4.01
CA SER A 200 42.08 -6.14 -3.61
C SER A 200 41.54 -6.12 -2.18
N LEU A 201 41.74 -5.01 -1.49
CA LEU A 201 41.01 -4.65 -0.29
C LEU A 201 39.53 -4.46 -0.64
N SER A 202 38.62 -5.14 0.07
CA SER A 202 37.17 -4.90 -0.11
C SER A 202 36.59 -4.16 1.09
N ILE A 203 35.72 -3.19 0.82
CA ILE A 203 35.04 -2.39 1.84
C ILE A 203 33.55 -2.36 1.54
N TYR A 204 32.73 -2.70 2.53
CA TYR A 204 31.27 -2.68 2.46
C TYR A 204 30.75 -1.70 3.51
N VAL A 205 29.95 -0.73 3.08
CA VAL A 205 29.28 0.20 4.00
C VAL A 205 27.84 -0.26 4.13
N ARG A 206 27.44 -0.63 5.35
CA ARG A 206 26.06 -0.96 5.66
C ARG A 206 25.63 -0.08 6.83
N PRO A 207 24.48 0.59 6.79
CA PRO A 207 23.99 1.30 7.96
C PRO A 207 23.49 0.34 9.03
N SER A 208 23.61 0.75 10.30
CA SER A 208 23.09 -0.03 11.43
C SER A 208 21.58 -0.20 11.32
N THR A 209 21.11 -1.44 11.39
CA THR A 209 19.67 -1.77 11.41
C THR A 209 18.94 -1.11 12.57
N ASN A 210 19.65 -0.85 13.67
CA ASN A 210 19.09 -0.23 14.88
C ASN A 210 18.81 1.27 14.70
N ALA A 211 19.42 1.92 13.70
CA ALA A 211 19.16 3.32 13.39
C ALA A 211 17.84 3.53 12.61
N PHE A 212 17.22 2.46 12.10
CA PHE A 212 16.03 2.52 11.25
C PHE A 212 14.93 1.55 11.75
N PRO A 213 14.22 1.89 12.84
CA PRO A 213 13.26 1.00 13.49
C PRO A 213 12.11 0.54 12.59
N ASN A 214 11.74 1.35 11.59
CA ASN A 214 10.63 1.06 10.69
C ASN A 214 11.02 0.14 9.53
N LYS A 215 12.31 -0.24 9.37
CA LYS A 215 12.84 -1.04 8.26
C LYS A 215 12.40 -0.54 6.86
N ALA A 216 12.09 0.75 6.74
CA ALA A 216 11.78 1.36 5.46
C ALA A 216 13.04 1.40 4.60
N ALA A 217 12.90 1.22 3.29
CA ALA A 217 14.03 1.40 2.39
C ALA A 217 14.58 2.83 2.52
N PHE A 218 15.90 2.97 2.48
CA PHE A 218 16.55 4.27 2.60
C PHE A 218 17.65 4.41 1.54
N TYR A 219 17.86 5.62 1.06
CA TYR A 219 18.93 5.97 0.14
C TYR A 219 20.09 6.57 0.92
N VAL A 220 21.31 6.14 0.63
CA VAL A 220 22.52 6.79 1.19
C VAL A 220 23.60 6.86 0.13
N VAL A 221 24.30 7.99 0.10
CA VAL A 221 25.57 8.16 -0.63
C VAL A 221 26.66 8.31 0.41
N SER A 222 27.68 7.46 0.33
CA SER A 222 28.83 7.49 1.22
C SER A 222 30.11 7.67 0.43
N ARG A 223 31.04 8.45 0.96
CA ARG A 223 32.42 8.53 0.48
C ARG A 223 33.31 7.76 1.45
N VAL A 224 33.98 6.74 0.94
CA VAL A 224 34.93 5.91 1.71
C VAL A 224 36.35 6.32 1.34
N ARG A 225 37.20 6.47 2.36
CA ARG A 225 38.60 6.87 2.23
C ARG A 225 39.51 5.90 3.00
N VAL A 226 40.58 5.45 2.35
CA VAL A 226 41.76 4.87 3.00
C VAL A 226 42.79 5.98 3.13
N LEU A 227 43.16 6.33 4.36
CA LEU A 227 43.99 7.50 4.61
C LEU A 227 45.48 7.18 4.42
N ASP A 228 46.12 7.94 3.54
CA ASP A 228 47.57 8.19 3.57
C ASP A 228 47.87 9.34 4.54
N GLU A 229 48.40 9.03 5.72
CA GLU A 229 48.72 10.03 6.77
C GLU A 229 50.04 10.77 6.54
N VAL A 230 50.86 10.37 5.55
CA VAL A 230 52.19 10.95 5.32
C VAL A 230 52.14 11.98 4.19
N ASN A 231 51.56 11.62 3.05
CA ASN A 231 51.52 12.49 1.87
C ASN A 231 50.17 13.19 1.70
N GLY A 232 49.15 12.82 2.49
CA GLY A 232 47.78 13.34 2.35
C GLY A 232 47.05 12.85 1.09
N LYS A 233 47.64 11.91 0.33
CA LYS A 233 47.06 11.38 -0.90
C LYS A 233 46.17 10.17 -0.62
N HIS A 234 45.06 10.44 0.06
CA HIS A 234 44.08 9.40 0.41
C HIS A 234 43.49 8.73 -0.83
N ALA A 235 43.22 7.43 -0.76
CA ALA A 235 42.45 6.75 -1.77
C ALA A 235 40.96 6.85 -1.40
N GLU A 236 40.17 7.46 -2.27
CA GLU A 236 38.76 7.73 -1.99
C GLU A 236 37.83 7.31 -3.13
N ARG A 237 36.62 6.86 -2.77
CA ARG A 237 35.54 6.57 -3.71
C ARG A 237 34.19 6.92 -3.08
N ALA A 238 33.25 7.42 -3.90
CA ALA A 238 31.86 7.65 -3.49
C ALA A 238 30.92 6.61 -4.11
N VAL A 239 29.98 6.10 -3.32
CA VAL A 239 29.00 5.10 -3.74
C VAL A 239 27.64 5.44 -3.14
N GLY A 240 26.61 5.38 -3.98
CA GLY A 240 25.23 5.66 -3.63
C GLY A 240 24.33 4.51 -3.99
N GLY A 241 23.30 4.27 -3.18
CA GLY A 241 22.31 3.25 -3.48
C GLY A 241 21.12 3.27 -2.54
N TRP A 242 20.04 2.63 -2.99
CA TRP A 242 18.92 2.26 -2.14
C TRP A 242 19.25 1.00 -1.37
N TYR A 243 18.94 1.03 -0.09
CA TYR A 243 19.08 -0.07 0.84
C TYR A 243 17.71 -0.51 1.27
N ASP A 244 17.47 -1.79 1.11
CA ASP A 244 16.25 -2.45 1.52
C ASP A 244 16.60 -3.51 2.57
N PHE A 245 15.82 -3.57 3.64
CA PHE A 245 16.04 -4.54 4.71
C PHE A 245 15.54 -5.94 4.37
N THR A 246 14.80 -6.14 3.27
CA THR A 246 14.29 -7.44 2.82
C THR A 246 15.28 -8.21 1.95
N THR A 247 16.21 -7.52 1.29
CA THR A 247 17.24 -8.15 0.47
C THR A 247 18.58 -8.17 1.20
N ALA A 248 19.11 -9.37 1.43
CA ALA A 248 20.42 -9.56 2.08
C ALA A 248 21.61 -8.99 1.28
N ASN A 249 21.38 -8.42 0.08
CA ASN A 249 22.40 -8.05 -0.90
C ASN A 249 22.46 -6.54 -1.23
N SER A 250 21.61 -5.70 -0.65
CA SER A 250 21.67 -4.26 -0.90
C SER A 250 22.73 -3.61 0.00
N PHE A 251 23.98 -3.64 -0.47
CA PHE A 251 25.12 -2.97 0.14
C PHE A 251 25.70 -1.95 -0.83
N ALA A 252 26.03 -0.74 -0.39
CA ALA A 252 27.06 -0.01 -1.10
C ALA A 252 28.40 -0.67 -0.76
N HIS A 253 29.06 -1.15 -1.80
CA HIS A 253 30.25 -1.95 -1.63
C HIS A 253 31.27 -1.68 -2.71
N TYR A 254 32.52 -1.91 -2.34
CA TYR A 254 33.65 -1.99 -3.23
C TYR A 254 34.30 -3.34 -2.97
N ALA A 255 33.98 -4.32 -3.83
CA ALA A 255 34.72 -5.58 -3.80
C ALA A 255 36.21 -5.35 -4.15
N ASP A 256 36.51 -4.29 -4.92
CA ASP A 256 37.83 -3.95 -5.47
C ASP A 256 38.25 -2.50 -5.10
N PHE A 257 38.12 -2.11 -3.82
CA PHE A 257 38.36 -0.72 -3.40
C PHE A 257 39.77 -0.23 -3.76
N MET A 258 40.79 -1.03 -3.43
CA MET A 258 42.20 -0.75 -3.67
C MET A 258 42.93 -2.07 -3.89
N SER A 259 43.87 -2.13 -4.83
CA SER A 259 44.70 -3.34 -5.02
C SER A 259 45.56 -3.60 -3.78
N LEU A 260 45.81 -4.87 -3.44
CA LEU A 260 46.70 -5.19 -2.31
C LEU A 260 48.14 -4.77 -2.59
N GLU A 261 48.54 -4.73 -3.87
CA GLU A 261 49.84 -4.22 -4.29
C GLU A 261 49.99 -2.74 -3.92
N ASP A 262 49.01 -1.90 -4.28
CA ASP A 262 49.05 -0.47 -3.96
C ASP A 262 48.91 -0.21 -2.45
N LEU A 263 48.11 -1.02 -1.74
CA LEU A 263 47.92 -0.91 -0.29
C LEU A 263 49.24 -1.15 0.47
N HIS A 264 50.01 -2.16 0.05
CA HIS A 264 51.26 -2.56 0.70
C HIS A 264 52.51 -1.91 0.10
N LYS A 265 52.36 -1.12 -0.97
CA LYS A 265 53.47 -0.40 -1.59
C LYS A 265 54.04 0.62 -0.60
N SER A 266 55.33 0.48 -0.27
CA SER A 266 56.00 1.34 0.71
C SER A 266 55.96 2.83 0.38
N SER A 267 55.83 3.20 -0.89
CA SER A 267 55.69 4.59 -1.33
C SER A 267 54.33 5.23 -1.02
N ASN A 268 53.29 4.42 -0.75
CA ASN A 268 51.90 4.88 -0.71
C ASN A 268 51.38 5.16 0.71
N ALA A 269 52.15 4.85 1.75
CA ALA A 269 51.91 5.22 3.16
C ALA A 269 50.49 4.96 3.72
N TYR A 270 49.69 4.07 3.11
CA TYR A 270 48.34 3.69 3.56
C TYR A 270 48.32 2.83 4.82
N ILE A 271 49.40 2.07 5.07
CA ILE A 271 49.61 1.33 6.32
C ILE A 271 50.83 1.94 7.01
N LEU A 272 50.59 2.64 8.11
CA LEU A 272 51.63 3.28 8.90
C LEU A 272 51.71 2.63 10.27
N ARG A 273 52.91 2.16 10.67
CA ARG A 273 53.11 1.47 11.96
C ARG A 273 52.10 0.34 12.18
N ASP A 274 51.91 -0.47 11.14
CA ASP A 274 50.95 -1.58 11.10
C ASP A 274 49.50 -1.17 11.41
N THR A 275 49.14 0.06 11.05
CA THR A 275 47.81 0.63 11.26
C THR A 275 47.22 1.10 9.93
N LEU A 276 46.00 0.66 9.64
CA LEU A 276 45.18 1.14 8.52
C LEU A 276 44.09 2.06 9.09
N ILE A 277 43.87 3.21 8.46
CA ILE A 277 42.77 4.11 8.87
C ILE A 277 41.77 4.26 7.74
N LEU A 278 40.52 3.99 8.07
CA LEU A 278 39.37 4.17 7.19
C LEU A 278 38.53 5.36 7.66
N GLU A 279 38.07 6.16 6.72
CA GLU A 279 37.11 7.23 6.97
C GLU A 279 35.91 7.08 6.03
N VAL A 280 34.70 7.23 6.56
CA VAL A 280 33.45 7.14 5.80
C VAL A 280 32.63 8.40 6.06
N ASP A 281 32.39 9.19 5.03
CA ASP A 281 31.47 10.34 5.07
C ASP A 281 30.13 9.96 4.47
N ILE A 282 29.04 10.30 5.14
CA ILE A 282 27.71 10.26 4.56
C ILE A 282 27.47 11.59 3.83
N LEU A 283 27.40 11.53 2.50
CA LEU A 283 27.16 12.67 1.63
C LEU A 283 25.67 12.95 1.43
N ILE A 284 24.82 11.93 1.44
CA ILE A 284 23.35 12.06 1.31
C ILE A 284 22.73 10.96 2.15
N GLY A 285 21.68 11.27 2.92
CA GLY A 285 20.87 10.28 3.61
C GLY A 285 19.38 10.55 3.41
N SER A 286 18.57 9.51 3.17
CA SER A 286 17.12 9.67 3.13
C SER A 286 16.51 9.53 4.52
N GLN A 287 15.47 10.32 4.79
CA GLN A 287 14.60 10.15 5.94
C GLN A 287 13.17 9.86 5.47
N THR A 288 12.58 8.79 6.00
CA THR A 288 11.19 8.41 5.73
C THR A 288 10.32 8.72 6.94
N LYS A 289 9.24 9.49 6.72
CA LYS A 289 8.20 9.77 7.71
C LYS A 289 6.93 9.06 7.30
N VAL A 290 6.43 8.18 8.17
CA VAL A 290 5.20 7.41 7.94
C VAL A 290 4.09 8.02 8.78
N PHE A 291 2.95 8.30 8.14
CA PHE A 291 1.77 8.87 8.79
C PHE A 291 0.63 7.86 8.76
N HIS A 292 0.18 7.47 9.95
CA HIS A 292 -1.01 6.67 10.14
C HIS A 292 -2.09 7.54 10.77
N LYS A 293 -3.24 7.68 10.11
CA LYS A 293 -4.42 8.21 10.80
C LYS A 293 -4.88 7.12 11.77
N LYS A 294 -4.92 7.43 13.07
CA LYS A 294 -5.57 6.53 14.05
C LYS A 294 -6.99 6.28 13.54
N GLN A 295 -7.39 5.01 13.45
CA GLN A 295 -8.77 4.62 13.16
C GLN A 295 -9.66 5.13 14.29
N SER A 296 -10.08 6.39 14.24
CA SER A 296 -11.24 6.83 14.98
C SER A 296 -12.47 6.30 14.24
N LYS A 297 -13.48 5.88 15.00
CA LYS A 297 -14.84 5.64 14.48
C LYS A 297 -15.23 6.74 13.49
N PRO A 298 -16.08 6.46 12.48
CA PRO A 298 -16.51 7.46 11.50
C PRO A 298 -17.08 8.68 12.22
N THR A 299 -16.25 9.69 12.40
CA THR A 299 -16.61 10.99 12.94
C THR A 299 -16.77 11.92 11.75
N CYS A 300 -17.86 12.68 11.76
CA CYS A 300 -18.23 13.68 10.77
C CYS A 300 -17.00 14.50 10.34
N PRO A 301 -16.61 14.51 9.05
CA PRO A 301 -15.60 15.42 8.56
C PRO A 301 -16.23 16.82 8.50
N LEU A 302 -16.18 17.56 9.61
CA LEU A 302 -16.26 19.01 9.53
C LEU A 302 -14.99 19.46 8.79
N PHE A 303 -15.18 20.01 7.60
CA PHE A 303 -14.14 20.72 6.86
C PHE A 303 -13.59 21.84 7.76
N GLN A 304 -12.43 21.62 8.39
CA GLN A 304 -11.63 22.72 8.89
C GLN A 304 -10.86 23.29 7.71
N PHE A 305 -11.44 24.30 7.06
CA PHE A 305 -10.65 25.23 6.27
C PHE A 305 -9.79 26.03 7.25
N ASP A 306 -8.48 25.80 7.23
CA ASP A 306 -7.51 26.60 7.97
C ASP A 306 -7.34 27.95 7.25
N HIS A 307 -8.30 28.86 7.45
CA HIS A 307 -8.20 30.25 7.00
C HIS A 307 -7.27 31.04 7.92
N LYS A 308 -5.97 30.72 7.94
CA LYS A 308 -4.93 31.62 8.47
C LYS A 308 -3.64 31.50 7.68
N LYS A 309 -3.60 32.10 6.49
CA LYS A 309 -2.39 32.72 5.91
C LYS A 309 -2.66 33.43 4.57
N VAL A 310 -3.47 34.49 4.59
CA VAL A 310 -3.29 35.59 3.63
C VAL A 310 -3.73 36.86 4.34
N LEU A 311 -2.75 37.68 4.74
CA LEU A 311 -2.78 39.15 4.81
C LEU A 311 -1.59 39.62 5.67
N SER A 312 -0.42 39.68 5.03
CA SER A 312 0.63 40.65 5.35
C SER A 312 1.75 40.53 4.31
N HIS A 313 1.67 41.31 3.23
CA HIS A 313 2.73 42.24 2.83
C HIS A 313 2.42 42.89 1.48
N GLN A 314 2.46 44.23 1.53
CA GLN A 314 2.49 45.25 0.47
C GLN A 314 1.20 45.55 -0.27
#